data_AF-A0A940QI96-F1
#
_entry.id   AF-A0A940QI96-F1
#
_cell.length_a   1.000
_cell.length_b   1.000
_cell.length_c   1.000
_cell.angle_alpha   90.00
_cell.angle_beta   90.00
_cell.angle_gamma   90.00
#
_symmetry.space_group_name_H-M   'P 1'
#
loop_
_entity.id
_entity.type
_entity.pdbx_description
1 polymer ?
#
loop_
_entity_poly.entity_id
_entity_poly.type
_entity_poly.pdbx_seq_one_letter_code
_entity_poly.pdbx_strand_id
1 'polypeptide(L)'
;MKKRILIPGLALVLLASGCSGQGAAAQKFSCDETSFSIPVPDLVGYEVCGGEHSHYTFPAYDRRVSIAGTVDSDKPVTLSIEYIENGGGNATLDLAEELAVNYPEDFSFEEITIDGKPSYIYTTIVSDELMSISCDYMLSDTAWLQVTYSAKTEERGQYRGDLVKSLKGLKFT
;
A
#
# COMPACT_ATOMS: atom_id res chain seq x y z
N MET A 1 -42.01 29.29 -10.64
CA MET A 1 -41.39 27.96 -10.44
C MET A 1 -40.26 27.78 -11.45
N LYS A 2 -38.99 27.79 -11.04
CA LYS A 2 -37.84 27.44 -11.89
C LYS A 2 -36.96 26.48 -11.10
N LYS A 3 -36.96 25.20 -11.50
CA LYS A 3 -36.10 24.15 -10.94
C LYS A 3 -34.67 24.38 -11.44
N ARG A 4 -33.72 24.64 -10.54
CA ARG A 4 -32.28 24.53 -10.84
C ARG A 4 -31.86 23.11 -10.51
N ILE A 5 -31.44 22.37 -11.52
CA ILE A 5 -30.82 21.06 -11.37
C ILE A 5 -29.36 21.34 -10.99
N LEU A 6 -28.96 20.95 -9.77
CA LEU A 6 -27.55 20.83 -9.40
C LEU A 6 -27.00 19.59 -10.14
N ILE A 7 -25.97 19.80 -10.94
CA ILE A 7 -25.13 18.72 -11.46
C ILE A 7 -24.04 18.50 -10.40
N PRO A 8 -23.85 17.28 -9.86
CA PRO A 8 -22.72 16.99 -8.98
C PRO A 8 -21.43 17.11 -9.78
N GLY A 9 -20.46 17.84 -9.22
CA GLY A 9 -19.18 18.14 -9.86
C GLY A 9 -18.38 16.87 -10.16
N LEU A 10 -18.04 16.71 -11.43
CA LEU A 10 -16.96 15.84 -11.88
C LEU A 10 -15.67 16.29 -11.18
N ALA A 11 -15.13 15.49 -10.27
CA ALA A 11 -13.80 15.71 -9.73
C ALA A 11 -12.79 15.52 -10.87
N LEU A 12 -11.99 16.56 -11.11
CA LEU A 12 -10.97 16.60 -12.14
C LEU A 12 -9.86 15.61 -11.78
N VAL A 13 -9.84 14.44 -12.41
CA VAL A 13 -8.70 13.51 -12.34
C VAL A 13 -7.56 14.12 -13.14
N LEU A 14 -6.61 14.77 -12.46
CA LEU A 14 -5.37 15.25 -13.05
C LEU A 14 -4.47 14.04 -13.33
N LEU A 15 -4.57 13.50 -14.54
CA LEU A 15 -3.61 12.57 -15.12
C LEU A 15 -2.27 13.31 -15.29
N ALA A 16 -1.35 13.15 -14.34
CA ALA A 16 0.04 13.52 -14.53
C ALA A 16 0.72 12.41 -15.35
N SER A 17 0.68 12.57 -16.67
CA SER A 17 1.59 11.87 -17.59
C SER A 17 3.01 12.36 -17.33
N GLY A 18 3.96 11.42 -17.26
CA GLY A 18 5.28 11.64 -16.68
C GLY A 18 6.18 12.63 -17.41
N CYS A 19 7.10 13.21 -16.64
CA CYS A 19 8.36 13.76 -17.12
C CYS A 19 9.45 13.45 -16.10
N SER A 20 10.50 12.79 -16.56
CA SER A 20 11.75 12.48 -15.86
C SER A 20 12.47 13.75 -15.40
N GLY A 21 12.81 13.84 -14.10
CA GLY A 21 13.69 14.86 -13.57
C GLY A 21 13.63 14.99 -12.04
N GLN A 22 14.69 14.54 -11.37
CA GLN A 22 15.06 14.83 -9.98
C GLN A 22 14.02 14.50 -8.88
N GLY A 23 14.13 13.27 -8.37
CA GLY A 23 13.42 12.78 -7.20
C GLY A 23 11.99 12.40 -7.54
N ALA A 24 11.66 11.12 -7.44
CA ALA A 24 10.28 10.67 -7.62
C ALA A 24 9.36 11.49 -6.70
N ALA A 25 8.56 12.37 -7.27
CA ALA A 25 7.62 13.19 -6.52
C ALA A 25 6.67 12.27 -5.75
N ALA A 26 6.29 12.65 -4.52
CA ALA A 26 5.34 11.88 -3.74
C ALA A 26 4.02 11.75 -4.53
N GLN A 27 3.60 10.51 -4.73
CA GLN A 27 2.38 10.14 -5.42
C GLN A 27 1.22 10.25 -4.45
N LYS A 28 0.07 10.77 -4.91
CA LYS A 28 -1.11 11.01 -4.08
C LYS A 28 -2.18 9.98 -4.38
N PHE A 29 -2.82 9.48 -3.34
CA PHE A 29 -3.88 8.48 -3.42
C PHE A 29 -5.02 8.85 -2.47
N SER A 30 -6.23 8.40 -2.78
CA SER A 30 -7.41 8.66 -1.95
C SER A 30 -8.44 7.54 -2.10
N CYS A 31 -9.09 7.18 -0.99
CA CYS A 31 -10.24 6.29 -0.92
C CYS A 31 -11.15 6.74 0.22
N ASP A 32 -12.43 7.00 -0.08
CA ASP A 32 -13.39 7.60 0.84
C ASP A 32 -12.81 8.86 1.56
N GLU A 33 -12.71 8.82 2.89
CA GLU A 33 -12.17 9.89 3.73
C GLU A 33 -10.66 9.76 3.96
N THR A 34 -10.01 8.72 3.45
CA THR A 34 -8.56 8.50 3.59
C THR A 34 -7.83 9.06 2.37
N SER A 35 -7.00 10.09 2.58
CA SER A 35 -6.08 10.60 1.57
C SER A 35 -4.65 10.56 2.10
N PHE A 36 -3.70 10.22 1.24
CA PHE A 36 -2.29 10.13 1.61
C PHE A 36 -1.38 10.37 0.41
N SER A 37 -0.10 10.59 0.72
CA SER A 37 0.96 10.65 -0.27
C SER A 37 2.15 9.79 0.14
N ILE A 38 2.82 9.16 -0.84
CA ILE A 38 3.98 8.31 -0.61
C ILE A 38 5.00 8.49 -1.75
N PRO A 39 6.31 8.63 -1.48
CA PRO A 39 7.32 8.64 -2.53
C PRO A 39 7.49 7.25 -3.12
N VAL A 40 7.01 7.01 -4.34
CA VAL A 40 7.11 5.70 -5.02
C VAL A 40 8.38 5.67 -5.90
N PRO A 41 9.31 4.72 -5.71
CA PRO A 41 10.52 4.62 -6.55
C PRO A 41 10.21 4.33 -8.03
N ASP A 42 11.03 4.87 -8.95
CA ASP A 42 10.83 4.73 -10.41
C ASP A 42 10.89 3.28 -10.94
N LEU A 43 11.43 2.37 -10.13
CA LEU A 43 11.52 0.93 -10.38
C LEU A 43 10.22 0.18 -10.04
N VAL A 44 9.20 0.88 -9.56
CA VAL A 44 7.91 0.32 -9.18
C VAL A 44 6.87 0.61 -10.25
N GLY A 45 6.18 -0.43 -10.71
CA GLY A 45 4.99 -0.31 -11.57
C GLY A 45 3.70 -0.39 -10.75
N TYR A 46 2.70 0.42 -11.12
CA TYR A 46 1.33 0.36 -10.60
C TYR A 46 0.34 1.09 -11.49
N GLU A 47 -0.92 0.67 -11.37
CA GLU A 47 -2.08 1.38 -11.89
C GLU A 47 -2.99 1.79 -10.72
N VAL A 48 -3.57 2.98 -10.80
CA VAL A 48 -4.55 3.44 -9.80
C VAL A 48 -5.88 2.76 -10.10
N CYS A 49 -6.35 1.95 -9.16
CA CYS A 49 -7.67 1.35 -9.20
C CYS A 49 -8.63 2.41 -8.66
N GLY A 50 -9.58 2.89 -9.45
CA GLY A 50 -10.55 3.91 -9.03
C GLY A 50 -11.57 3.44 -7.98
N GLY A 51 -11.19 2.52 -7.09
CA GLY A 51 -12.07 1.87 -6.11
C GLY A 51 -13.02 0.83 -6.71
N GLU A 52 -13.05 0.65 -8.04
CA GLU A 52 -13.99 -0.25 -8.73
C GLU A 52 -13.66 -1.75 -8.56
N HIS A 53 -12.50 -2.09 -8.01
CA HIS A 53 -12.17 -3.47 -7.60
C HIS A 53 -12.50 -3.69 -6.12
N SER A 54 -13.74 -3.43 -5.75
CA SER A 54 -14.32 -3.83 -4.47
C SER A 54 -14.64 -5.32 -4.45
N HIS A 55 -13.70 -6.19 -4.80
CA HIS A 55 -13.97 -7.62 -4.88
C HIS A 55 -12.71 -8.41 -4.53
N TYR A 56 -12.61 -8.84 -3.29
CA TYR A 56 -12.85 -10.23 -2.88
C TYR A 56 -13.16 -10.15 -1.38
N THR A 57 -14.37 -10.52 -0.96
CA THR A 57 -14.59 -10.98 0.42
C THR A 57 -13.77 -12.26 0.56
N PHE A 58 -12.46 -12.12 0.78
CA PHE A 58 -11.77 -13.11 1.57
C PHE A 58 -12.55 -13.10 2.89
N PRO A 59 -13.10 -14.24 3.35
CA PRO A 59 -13.94 -14.29 4.55
C PRO A 59 -13.22 -13.82 5.84
N ALA A 60 -11.95 -13.42 5.72
CA ALA A 60 -11.15 -12.83 6.78
C ALA A 60 -11.35 -11.31 6.98
N TYR A 61 -11.97 -10.57 6.04
CA TYR A 61 -12.13 -9.11 6.15
C TYR A 61 -13.59 -8.68 6.00
N ASP A 62 -14.01 -7.70 6.81
CA ASP A 62 -15.32 -7.06 6.69
C ASP A 62 -15.38 -6.16 5.45
N ARG A 63 -14.27 -5.47 5.15
CA ARG A 63 -14.13 -4.62 3.97
C ARG A 63 -12.69 -4.64 3.45
N ARG A 64 -12.53 -4.66 2.12
CA ARG A 64 -11.25 -4.50 1.44
C ARG A 64 -11.44 -3.75 0.14
N VAL A 65 -10.76 -2.63 -0.04
CA VAL A 65 -10.86 -1.76 -1.22
C VAL A 65 -9.48 -1.60 -1.83
N SER A 66 -9.32 -1.97 -3.10
CA SER A 66 -8.07 -1.74 -3.84
C SER A 66 -8.02 -0.31 -4.38
N ILE A 67 -6.94 0.40 -4.05
CA ILE A 67 -6.67 1.80 -4.41
C ILE A 67 -5.64 1.85 -5.55
N ALA A 68 -4.66 0.95 -5.51
CA ALA A 68 -3.70 0.75 -6.58
C ALA A 68 -3.31 -0.72 -6.64
N GLY A 69 -2.96 -1.20 -7.82
CA GLY A 69 -2.56 -2.58 -8.03
C GLY A 69 -1.87 -2.76 -9.38
N THR A 70 -1.19 -3.88 -9.53
CA THR A 70 -0.62 -4.29 -10.82
C THR A 70 -0.74 -5.79 -10.97
N VAL A 71 -1.22 -6.23 -12.14
CA VAL A 71 -1.20 -7.66 -12.50
C VAL A 71 0.02 -7.95 -13.38
N ASP A 72 0.29 -7.08 -14.37
CA ASP A 72 1.43 -7.18 -15.28
C ASP A 72 2.19 -5.84 -15.38
N SER A 73 3.51 -5.87 -15.24
CA SER A 73 4.39 -4.70 -15.31
C SER A 73 5.76 -5.12 -15.84
N ASP A 74 6.40 -4.26 -16.63
CA ASP A 74 7.80 -4.42 -17.06
C ASP A 74 8.80 -3.99 -15.97
N LYS A 75 8.30 -3.35 -14.90
CA LYS A 75 9.07 -2.96 -13.74
C LYS A 75 9.37 -4.15 -12.82
N PRO A 76 10.57 -4.21 -12.21
CA PRO A 76 10.98 -5.33 -11.36
C PRO A 76 10.20 -5.42 -10.04
N VAL A 77 9.51 -4.34 -9.64
CA VAL A 77 8.68 -4.30 -8.44
C VAL A 77 7.28 -3.83 -8.81
N THR A 78 6.28 -4.48 -8.23
CA THR A 78 4.87 -4.06 -8.31
C THR A 78 4.43 -3.46 -6.98
N LEU A 79 3.49 -2.53 -7.04
CA LEU A 79 2.84 -1.97 -5.86
C LEU A 79 1.36 -2.36 -5.82
N SER A 80 0.88 -2.71 -4.63
CA SER A 80 -0.55 -2.70 -4.29
C SER A 80 -0.80 -1.80 -3.09
N ILE A 81 -1.93 -1.11 -3.12
CA ILE A 81 -2.42 -0.29 -2.01
C ILE A 81 -3.87 -0.66 -1.77
N GLU A 82 -4.18 -0.98 -0.52
CA GLU A 82 -5.51 -1.42 -0.12
C GLU A 82 -5.92 -0.73 1.19
N TYR A 83 -7.20 -0.40 1.28
CA TYR A 83 -7.84 -0.06 2.55
C TYR A 83 -8.58 -1.29 3.07
N ILE A 84 -8.38 -1.63 4.34
CA ILE A 84 -8.91 -2.85 4.96
C ILE A 84 -9.65 -2.49 6.26
N GLU A 85 -10.81 -3.10 6.45
CA GLU A 85 -11.55 -3.13 7.72
C GLU A 85 -11.77 -4.59 8.14
N ASN A 86 -11.52 -4.88 9.42
CA ASN A 86 -11.80 -6.16 10.05
C ASN A 86 -12.11 -5.96 11.54
N GLY A 87 -13.34 -6.29 11.95
CA GLY A 87 -13.78 -6.22 13.35
C GLY A 87 -13.00 -7.14 14.28
N GLY A 88 -12.33 -8.17 13.74
CA GLY A 88 -11.41 -9.03 14.48
C GLY A 88 -10.01 -8.45 14.69
N GLY A 89 -9.71 -7.26 14.13
CA GLY A 89 -8.38 -6.66 14.16
C GLY A 89 -7.43 -7.21 13.08
N ASN A 90 -6.15 -6.87 13.18
CA ASN A 90 -5.13 -7.28 12.22
C ASN A 90 -4.41 -8.56 12.70
N ALA A 91 -4.90 -9.71 12.25
CA ALA A 91 -4.36 -11.03 12.62
C ALA A 91 -2.89 -11.24 12.22
N THR A 92 -2.34 -10.45 11.27
CA THR A 92 -0.92 -10.51 10.94
C THR A 92 -0.08 -10.02 12.12
N LEU A 93 -0.55 -9.03 12.87
CA LEU A 93 0.16 -8.51 14.05
C LEU A 93 0.21 -9.53 15.18
N ASP A 94 -0.86 -10.30 15.37
CA ASP A 94 -0.94 -11.35 16.39
C ASP A 94 0.13 -12.44 16.19
N LEU A 95 0.57 -12.66 14.94
CA LEU A 95 1.53 -13.70 14.57
C LEU A 95 2.92 -13.16 14.24
N ALA A 96 3.09 -11.85 14.07
CA ALA A 96 4.30 -11.28 13.49
C ALA A 96 5.55 -11.54 14.35
N GLU A 97 5.45 -11.43 15.67
CA GLU A 97 6.57 -11.70 16.58
C GLU A 97 6.99 -13.18 16.52
N GLU A 98 6.00 -14.09 16.53
CA GLU A 98 6.25 -15.53 16.44
C GLU A 98 6.94 -15.88 15.10
N LEU A 99 6.46 -15.32 13.99
CA LEU A 99 7.03 -15.53 12.67
C LEU A 99 8.47 -14.99 12.57
N ALA A 100 8.74 -13.81 13.12
CA ALA A 100 10.07 -13.22 13.12
C ALA A 100 11.08 -14.05 13.95
N VAL A 101 10.63 -14.70 15.02
CA VAL A 101 11.46 -15.58 15.85
C VAL A 101 11.70 -16.94 15.17
N ASN A 102 10.66 -17.54 14.62
CA ASN A 102 10.73 -18.89 14.07
C ASN A 102 11.29 -18.94 12.64
N TYR A 103 11.16 -17.85 11.88
CA TYR A 103 11.58 -17.75 10.48
C TYR A 103 12.34 -16.44 10.19
N PRO A 104 13.43 -16.13 10.92
CA PRO A 104 14.12 -14.83 10.83
C PRO A 104 14.79 -14.56 9.48
N GLU A 105 15.05 -15.60 8.70
CA GLU A 105 15.60 -15.48 7.33
C GLU A 105 14.51 -15.14 6.31
N ASP A 106 13.27 -15.59 6.55
CA ASP A 106 12.15 -15.43 5.62
C ASP A 106 11.20 -14.32 6.04
N PHE A 107 11.23 -13.88 7.29
CA PHE A 107 10.31 -12.90 7.84
C PHE A 107 11.00 -11.90 8.77
N SER A 108 10.69 -10.62 8.60
CA SER A 108 11.10 -9.56 9.54
C SER A 108 9.94 -8.63 9.81
N PHE A 109 9.85 -8.10 11.02
CA PHE A 109 8.79 -7.19 11.46
C PHE A 109 9.37 -6.02 12.26
N GLU A 110 8.87 -4.81 12.01
CA GLU A 110 9.26 -3.57 12.68
C GLU A 110 8.02 -2.71 12.94
N GLU A 111 7.79 -2.34 14.20
CA GLU A 111 6.84 -1.27 14.54
C GLU A 111 7.48 0.10 14.30
N ILE A 112 6.74 0.99 13.65
CA ILE A 112 7.08 2.39 13.42
C ILE A 112 5.91 3.29 13.82
N THR A 113 6.13 4.60 13.81
CA THR A 113 5.08 5.59 14.04
C THR A 113 4.96 6.52 12.83
N ILE A 114 3.75 6.62 12.28
CA ILE A 114 3.41 7.54 11.18
C ILE A 114 2.25 8.41 11.64
N ASP A 115 2.43 9.73 11.58
CA ASP A 115 1.45 10.73 12.02
C ASP A 115 0.86 10.46 13.43
N GLY A 116 1.70 9.96 14.34
CA GLY A 116 1.33 9.66 15.73
C GLY A 116 0.55 8.37 15.92
N LYS A 117 0.35 7.56 14.87
CA LYS A 117 -0.30 6.25 14.93
C LYS A 117 0.71 5.12 14.75
N PRO A 118 0.51 3.96 15.41
CA PRO A 118 1.34 2.79 15.16
C PRO A 118 1.19 2.34 13.71
N SER A 119 2.27 1.88 13.11
CA SER A 119 2.28 1.27 11.79
C SER A 119 3.35 0.19 11.76
N TYR A 120 3.21 -0.78 10.89
CA TYR A 120 4.00 -2.01 10.98
C TYR A 120 4.59 -2.35 9.63
N ILE A 121 5.91 -2.37 9.52
CA ILE A 121 6.59 -2.84 8.31
C ILE A 121 6.94 -4.30 8.51
N TYR A 122 6.55 -5.14 7.55
CA TYR A 122 7.00 -6.51 7.49
C TYR A 122 7.57 -6.84 6.13
N THR A 123 8.60 -7.68 6.13
CA THR A 123 9.20 -8.26 4.93
C THR A 123 8.98 -9.76 4.96
N THR A 124 8.57 -10.33 3.84
CA THR A 124 8.41 -11.77 3.65
C THR A 124 9.16 -12.20 2.40
N ILE A 125 10.10 -13.12 2.55
CA ILE A 125 10.77 -13.81 1.45
C ILE A 125 9.98 -15.08 1.19
N VAL A 126 9.31 -15.15 0.03
CA VAL A 126 8.47 -16.29 -0.36
C VAL A 126 9.28 -17.31 -1.15
N SER A 127 10.27 -16.85 -1.91
CA SER A 127 11.21 -17.68 -2.66
C SER A 127 12.46 -16.88 -3.03
N ASP A 128 13.38 -17.53 -3.76
CA ASP A 128 14.56 -16.91 -4.35
C ASP A 128 14.24 -15.81 -5.38
N GLU A 129 13.01 -15.73 -5.87
CA GLU A 129 12.62 -14.73 -6.85
C GLU A 129 11.50 -13.81 -6.34
N LEU A 130 10.96 -14.04 -5.14
CA LEU A 130 9.84 -13.28 -4.63
C LEU A 130 10.07 -12.82 -3.19
N MET A 131 10.07 -11.50 -3.01
CA MET A 131 10.02 -10.84 -1.71
C MET A 131 8.89 -9.82 -1.72
N SER A 132 8.11 -9.78 -0.65
CA SER A 132 7.13 -8.74 -0.39
C SER A 132 7.56 -7.91 0.81
N ILE A 133 7.40 -6.59 0.73
CA ILE A 133 7.55 -5.68 1.84
C ILE A 133 6.26 -4.88 1.95
N SER A 134 5.60 -4.99 3.08
CA SER A 134 4.32 -4.33 3.32
C SER A 134 4.44 -3.40 4.50
N CYS A 135 3.63 -2.36 4.51
CA CYS A 135 3.34 -1.58 5.70
C CYS A 135 1.85 -1.49 5.95
N ASP A 136 1.43 -1.89 7.14
CA ASP A 136 0.09 -1.64 7.65
C ASP A 136 0.10 -0.35 8.47
N TYR A 137 -0.57 0.68 7.96
CA TYR A 137 -0.75 1.97 8.63
C TYR A 137 -2.07 1.98 9.36
N MET A 138 -2.05 1.85 10.68
CA MET A 138 -3.27 1.73 11.47
C MET A 138 -4.06 3.04 11.47
N LEU A 139 -5.33 2.94 11.08
CA LEU A 139 -6.26 4.07 11.12
C LEU A 139 -7.12 4.01 12.39
N SER A 140 -7.45 2.79 12.83
CA SER A 140 -8.05 2.40 14.11
C SER A 140 -7.62 0.97 14.48
N ASP A 141 -8.14 0.41 15.57
CA ASP A 141 -7.89 -0.99 15.95
C ASP A 141 -8.46 -2.01 14.95
N THR A 142 -9.39 -1.59 14.09
CA THR A 142 -10.12 -2.46 13.15
C THR A 142 -9.98 -2.02 11.70
N ALA A 143 -9.23 -0.96 11.39
CA ALA A 143 -9.06 -0.47 10.04
C ALA A 143 -7.63 0.03 9.80
N TRP A 144 -7.09 -0.27 8.62
CA TRP A 144 -5.74 0.13 8.24
C TRP A 144 -5.63 0.31 6.72
N LEU A 145 -4.63 1.10 6.33
CA LEU A 145 -4.15 1.16 4.96
C LEU A 145 -2.97 0.18 4.84
N GLN A 146 -3.00 -0.71 3.86
CA GLN A 146 -1.88 -1.59 3.54
C GLN A 146 -1.23 -1.12 2.25
N VAL A 147 0.08 -0.90 2.29
CA VAL A 147 0.91 -0.64 1.10
C VAL A 147 1.90 -1.78 0.96
N THR A 148 1.85 -2.51 -0.15
CA THR A 148 2.70 -3.67 -0.39
C THR A 148 3.51 -3.49 -1.67
N TYR A 149 4.82 -3.62 -1.54
CA TYR A 149 5.74 -3.79 -2.66
C TYR A 149 6.09 -5.25 -2.82
N SER A 150 6.01 -5.78 -4.05
CA SER A 150 6.44 -7.14 -4.38
C SER A 150 7.52 -7.10 -5.44
N ALA A 151 8.72 -7.56 -5.10
CA ALA A 151 9.85 -7.69 -6.01
C ALA A 151 9.89 -9.12 -6.57
N LYS A 152 9.72 -9.27 -7.89
CA LYS A 152 9.73 -10.54 -8.62
C LYS A 152 11.05 -10.70 -9.39
N THR A 153 12.15 -10.90 -8.67
CA THR A 153 13.50 -10.95 -9.23
C THR A 153 14.49 -11.59 -8.25
N GLU A 154 15.53 -12.22 -8.76
CA GLU A 154 16.68 -12.68 -7.95
C GLU A 154 17.38 -11.51 -7.23
N GLU A 155 17.32 -10.30 -7.80
CA GLU A 155 17.96 -9.09 -7.25
C GLU A 155 17.12 -8.42 -6.14
N ARG A 156 16.01 -9.01 -5.71
CA ARG A 156 15.04 -8.43 -4.75
C ARG A 156 15.67 -7.78 -3.51
N GLY A 157 16.75 -8.35 -2.99
CA GLY A 157 17.45 -7.84 -1.82
C GLY A 157 17.99 -6.42 -1.98
N GLN A 158 18.37 -6.01 -3.20
CA GLN A 158 18.93 -4.68 -3.46
C GLN A 158 17.88 -3.57 -3.33
N TYR A 159 16.60 -3.89 -3.57
CA TYR A 159 15.51 -2.91 -3.53
C TYR A 159 15.00 -2.64 -2.11
N ARG A 160 15.27 -3.54 -1.15
CA ARG A 160 14.67 -3.48 0.19
C ARG A 160 14.84 -2.12 0.87
N GLY A 161 16.05 -1.54 0.81
CA GLY A 161 16.33 -0.26 1.45
C GLY A 161 15.46 0.89 0.93
N ASP A 162 15.35 1.02 -0.39
CA ASP A 162 14.57 2.07 -1.03
C ASP A 162 13.07 1.87 -0.85
N LEU A 163 12.59 0.62 -0.88
CA LEU A 163 11.19 0.29 -0.63
C LEU A 163 10.78 0.58 0.83
N VAL A 164 11.62 0.22 1.81
CA VAL A 164 11.38 0.58 3.22
C VAL A 164 11.40 2.09 3.43
N LYS A 165 12.34 2.80 2.80
CA LYS A 165 12.41 4.26 2.84
C LYS A 165 11.15 4.90 2.25
N SER A 166 10.62 4.33 1.18
CA SER A 166 9.33 4.74 0.60
C SER A 166 8.19 4.59 1.60
N LEU A 167 8.04 3.41 2.22
CA LEU A 167 6.98 3.14 3.21
C LEU A 167 7.06 4.11 4.41
N LYS A 168 8.25 4.36 4.95
CA LYS A 168 8.45 5.33 6.04
C LYS A 168 8.20 6.78 5.61
N GLY A 169 8.12 7.06 4.31
CA GLY A 169 7.85 8.37 3.75
C GLY A 169 6.37 8.69 3.52
N LEU A 170 5.46 7.76 3.82
CA LEU A 170 4.02 8.00 3.69
C LEU A 170 3.56 9.11 4.65
N LYS A 171 2.64 9.95 4.16
CA LYS A 171 1.99 11.02 4.94
C LYS A 171 0.49 11.02 4.66
N PHE A 172 -0.33 10.98 5.70
CA PHE A 172 -1.76 11.21 5.56
C PHE A 172 -2.03 12.71 5.33
N THR A 173 -3.11 13.03 4.61
CA THR A 173 -3.46 14.41 4.20
C THR A 173 -4.92 14.71 4.43
#